data_AF-A0A924KQN1-F1
#
_entry.id   AF-A0A924KQN1-F1
#
_cell.length_a   1.000
_cell.length_b   1.000
_cell.length_c   1.000
_cell.angle_alpha   90.00
_cell.angle_beta   90.00
_cell.angle_gamma   90.00
#
_symmetry.space_group_name_H-M   'P 1'
#
loop_
_entity.id
_entity.type
_entity.pdbx_description
1 polymer ?
#
loop_
_entity_poly.entity_id
_entity_poly.type
_entity_poly.pdbx_seq_one_letter_code
_entity_poly.pdbx_strand_id
1 'polypeptide(L)'
;MHYHVILTIKYRNRCINAAMLARLRDIFTDCCRSWRCELVEFNGESDYVHLLIDAQPSMNLARMIGNLKTVSSRLIRKEFADHLANYFWKVRFWNNAYGVVTAGGHASIDALLAYIQDQESPPT
;
A
#
# COMPACT_ATOMS: atom_id res chain seq x y z
N MET A 1 -0.68 -8.95 15.49
CA MET A 1 -0.15 -7.61 15.84
C MET A 1 -0.35 -6.72 14.62
N HIS A 2 -0.89 -5.53 14.80
CA HIS A 2 -1.23 -4.67 13.68
C HIS A 2 -0.08 -3.73 13.30
N TYR A 3 0.17 -3.65 12.00
CA TYR A 3 1.18 -2.77 11.40
C TYR A 3 0.52 -1.88 10.36
N HIS A 4 0.61 -0.57 10.55
CA HIS A 4 0.25 0.42 9.55
C HIS A 4 1.45 0.69 8.65
N VAL A 5 1.35 0.27 7.40
CA VAL A 5 2.40 0.42 6.39
C VAL A 5 2.00 1.52 5.41
N ILE A 6 2.93 2.44 5.15
CA ILE A 6 2.76 3.51 4.17
C ILE A 6 3.74 3.30 3.02
N LEU A 7 3.22 3.14 1.81
CA LEU A 7 4.00 3.04 0.58
C LEU A 7 3.76 4.26 -0.29
N THR A 8 4.84 4.96 -0.67
CA THR A 8 4.76 6.17 -1.49
C THR A 8 5.26 5.91 -2.90
N ILE A 9 4.62 6.53 -3.88
CA ILE A 9 5.04 6.48 -5.28
C ILE A 9 6.38 7.21 -5.44
N LYS A 10 7.22 6.69 -6.34
CA LYS A 10 8.51 7.32 -6.64
C LYS A 10 8.27 8.74 -7.16
N TYR A 11 9.01 9.70 -6.58
CA TYR A 11 8.86 11.14 -6.86
C TYR A 11 7.49 11.74 -6.49
N ARG A 12 6.67 11.02 -5.71
CA ARG A 12 5.30 11.44 -5.36
C ARG A 12 4.44 11.75 -6.60
N ASN A 13 4.70 11.05 -7.70
CA ASN A 13 3.87 11.16 -8.90
C ASN A 13 2.43 10.75 -8.57
N ARG A 14 1.49 11.65 -8.85
CA ARG A 14 0.04 11.45 -8.65
C ARG A 14 -0.56 10.60 -9.77
N CYS A 15 -0.17 9.33 -9.83
CA CYS A 15 -0.52 8.43 -10.92
C CYS A 15 -1.51 7.33 -10.54
N ILE A 16 -1.74 7.08 -9.25
CA ILE A 16 -2.71 6.06 -8.82
C ILE A 16 -4.11 6.61 -9.11
N ASN A 17 -4.83 5.94 -10.01
CA ASN A 17 -6.26 6.17 -10.26
C ASN A 17 -7.11 5.11 -9.54
N ALA A 18 -8.44 5.27 -9.57
CA ALA A 18 -9.36 4.37 -8.87
C ALA A 18 -9.20 2.89 -9.29
N ALA A 19 -9.00 2.61 -10.58
CA ALA A 19 -8.80 1.26 -11.08
C ALA A 19 -7.48 0.64 -10.57
N MET A 20 -6.41 1.43 -10.54
CA MET A 20 -5.13 1.01 -9.96
C MET A 20 -5.23 0.79 -8.45
N LEU A 21 -5.96 1.64 -7.73
CA LEU A 21 -6.14 1.51 -6.28
C LEU A 21 -6.90 0.22 -5.94
N ALA A 22 -8.00 -0.06 -6.65
CA ALA A 22 -8.74 -1.31 -6.51
C ALA A 22 -7.83 -2.52 -6.81
N ARG A 23 -7.05 -2.45 -7.90
CA ARG A 23 -6.13 -3.54 -8.25
C ARG A 23 -5.01 -3.73 -7.23
N LEU A 24 -4.48 -2.65 -6.68
CA LEU A 24 -3.48 -2.70 -5.61
C LEU A 24 -4.05 -3.41 -4.38
N ARG A 25 -5.31 -3.16 -4.01
CA ARG A 25 -5.99 -3.85 -2.90
C ARG A 25 -5.97 -5.37 -3.10
N ASP A 26 -6.33 -5.84 -4.30
CA ASP A 26 -6.34 -7.26 -4.63
C ASP A 26 -4.93 -7.87 -4.50
N ILE A 27 -3.93 -7.23 -5.13
CA ILE A 27 -2.55 -7.70 -5.11
C ILE A 27 -2.02 -7.79 -3.68
N PHE A 28 -2.27 -6.77 -2.87
CA PHE A 28 -1.83 -6.76 -1.48
C PHE A 28 -2.57 -7.79 -0.63
N THR A 29 -3.85 -8.02 -0.88
CA THR A 29 -4.62 -9.09 -0.22
C THR A 29 -4.01 -10.45 -0.50
N ASP A 30 -3.73 -10.76 -1.77
CA ASP A 30 -3.14 -12.04 -2.18
C ASP A 30 -1.72 -12.21 -1.66
N CYS A 31 -0.91 -11.15 -1.68
CA CYS A 31 0.41 -11.16 -1.08
C CYS A 31 0.35 -11.40 0.43
N CYS A 32 -0.51 -10.69 1.17
CA CYS A 32 -0.65 -10.89 2.63
C CYS A 32 -1.05 -12.34 2.95
N ARG A 33 -2.03 -12.90 2.22
CA ARG A 33 -2.42 -14.31 2.37
C ARG A 33 -1.25 -15.27 2.14
N SER A 34 -0.44 -15.03 1.12
CA SER A 34 0.75 -15.84 0.81
C SER A 34 1.80 -15.80 1.92
N TRP A 35 1.84 -14.70 2.69
CA TRP A 35 2.71 -14.54 3.86
C TRP A 35 2.08 -15.01 5.18
N ARG A 36 0.85 -15.54 5.15
CA ARG A 36 0.05 -15.89 6.34
C ARG A 36 -0.24 -14.66 7.23
N CYS A 37 -0.44 -13.52 6.58
CA CYS A 37 -0.94 -12.28 7.18
C CYS A 37 -2.34 -11.98 6.68
N GLU A 38 -3.00 -11.05 7.35
CA GLU A 38 -4.28 -10.50 6.91
C GLU A 38 -4.12 -9.01 6.56
N LEU A 39 -4.65 -8.60 5.42
CA LEU A 39 -4.85 -7.19 5.09
C LEU A 39 -6.18 -6.77 5.71
N VAL A 40 -6.13 -6.09 6.85
CA VAL A 40 -7.29 -5.67 7.63
C VAL A 40 -7.98 -4.49 6.97
N GLU A 41 -7.20 -3.46 6.59
CA GLU A 41 -7.73 -2.27 5.94
C GLU A 41 -6.77 -1.76 4.86
N PHE A 42 -7.33 -1.16 3.82
CA PHE A 42 -6.56 -0.64 2.70
C PHE A 42 -7.23 0.59 2.08
N ASN A 43 -6.49 1.69 2.03
CA ASN A 43 -6.89 2.88 1.30
C ASN A 43 -5.65 3.60 0.74
N GLY A 44 -5.84 4.63 -0.06
CA GLY A 44 -4.75 5.43 -0.57
C GLY A 44 -5.20 6.63 -1.38
N GLU A 45 -4.22 7.44 -1.73
CA GLU A 45 -4.35 8.61 -2.57
C GLU A 45 -3.61 8.41 -3.90
N SER A 46 -3.62 9.44 -4.74
CA SER A 46 -2.97 9.43 -6.05
C SER A 46 -1.46 9.17 -6.03
N ASP A 47 -0.76 9.40 -4.91
CA ASP A 47 0.70 9.26 -4.78
C ASP A 47 1.17 8.38 -3.60
N TYR A 48 0.27 7.76 -2.83
CA TYR A 48 0.62 6.81 -1.78
C TYR A 48 -0.54 5.89 -1.37
N VAL A 49 -0.23 4.80 -0.67
CA VAL A 49 -1.21 3.87 -0.10
C VAL A 49 -0.90 3.52 1.34
N HIS A 50 -1.95 3.24 2.10
CA HIS A 50 -1.94 2.75 3.48
C HIS A 50 -2.45 1.31 3.53
N LEU A 51 -1.73 0.47 4.28
CA LEU A 51 -2.13 -0.89 4.57
C LEU A 51 -2.16 -1.06 6.09
N LEU A 52 -3.26 -1.57 6.63
CA LEU A 52 -3.30 -2.11 7.99
C LEU A 52 -3.18 -3.63 7.89
N ILE A 53 -2.08 -4.18 8.37
CA ILE A 53 -1.77 -5.60 8.25
C ILE A 53 -1.76 -6.22 9.64
N ASP A 54 -2.51 -7.31 9.83
CA ASP A 54 -2.32 -8.18 10.99
C ASP A 54 -1.30 -9.28 10.66
N ALA A 55 -0.22 -9.31 11.45
CA ALA A 55 0.87 -10.27 11.28
C ALA A 55 1.43 -10.74 12.63
N GLN A 56 2.14 -11.87 12.59
CA GLN A 56 2.84 -12.41 13.75
C GLN A 56 4.04 -11.53 14.13
N PRO A 57 4.30 -11.26 15.43
CA PRO A 57 5.42 -10.41 15.86
C PRO A 57 6.81 -10.91 15.43
N SER A 58 6.96 -12.22 15.21
CA SER A 58 8.20 -12.86 14.75
C SER A 58 8.45 -12.70 13.25
N MET A 59 7.51 -12.12 12.51
CA MET A 59 7.62 -11.99 11.06
C MET A 59 8.72 -11.00 10.66
N ASN A 60 9.46 -11.34 9.61
CA ASN A 60 10.37 -10.39 8.97
C ASN A 60 9.59 -9.37 8.13
N LEU A 61 9.15 -8.30 8.78
CA LEU A 61 8.32 -7.27 8.18
C LEU A 61 9.00 -6.57 7.00
N ALA A 62 10.30 -6.32 7.06
CA ALA A 62 11.06 -5.69 5.98
C ALA A 62 11.05 -6.55 4.70
N ARG A 63 11.24 -7.87 4.83
CA ARG A 63 11.18 -8.81 3.71
C ARG A 63 9.76 -8.90 3.13
N MET A 64 8.75 -8.93 3.98
CA MET A 64 7.34 -8.94 3.56
C MET A 64 7.00 -7.66 2.78
N ILE A 65 7.34 -6.48 3.29
CA ILE A 65 7.11 -5.20 2.61
C ILE A 65 7.89 -5.13 1.28
N GLY A 66 9.12 -5.64 1.25
CA GLY A 66 9.87 -5.77 0.00
C GLY A 66 9.15 -6.62 -1.05
N ASN A 67 8.54 -7.73 -0.63
CA ASN A 67 7.73 -8.57 -1.50
C ASN A 67 6.47 -7.83 -2.00
N LEU A 68 5.71 -7.19 -1.11
CA LEU A 68 4.54 -6.37 -1.45
C LEU A 68 4.89 -5.34 -2.54
N LYS A 69 5.97 -4.57 -2.35
CA LYS A 69 6.44 -3.56 -3.31
C LYS A 69 6.86 -4.18 -4.64
N THR A 70 7.54 -5.32 -4.62
CA THR A 70 8.04 -5.99 -5.83
C THR A 70 6.89 -6.54 -6.68
N VAL A 71 5.97 -7.29 -6.06
CA VAL A 71 4.86 -7.93 -6.78
C VAL A 71 3.90 -6.87 -7.32
N SER A 72 3.48 -5.91 -6.49
CA SER A 72 2.60 -4.82 -6.91
C SER A 72 3.21 -3.97 -8.02
N SER A 73 4.48 -3.58 -7.90
CA SER A 73 5.15 -2.80 -8.95
C SER A 73 5.18 -3.56 -10.28
N ARG A 74 5.42 -4.87 -10.26
CA ARG A 74 5.47 -5.67 -11.50
C ARG A 74 4.09 -5.76 -12.16
N LEU A 75 3.06 -6.09 -11.39
CA LEU A 75 1.71 -6.31 -11.92
C LEU A 75 1.07 -5.00 -12.38
N ILE A 76 1.10 -3.95 -11.56
CA ILE A 76 0.52 -2.65 -11.91
C ILE A 76 1.20 -2.05 -13.15
N ARG A 77 2.53 -2.15 -13.26
CA ARG A 77 3.23 -1.66 -14.46
C ARG A 77 2.90 -2.45 -15.71
N LYS A 78 2.56 -3.73 -15.59
CA LYS A 78 2.16 -4.57 -16.73
C LYS A 78 0.73 -4.25 -17.15
N GLU A 79 -0.17 -4.13 -16.18
CA GLU A 79 -1.62 -3.95 -16.41
C GLU A 79 -1.98 -2.51 -16.80
N PHE A 80 -1.24 -1.51 -16.32
CA PHE A 80 -1.49 -0.08 -16.55
C PHE A 80 -0.34 0.62 -17.28
N ALA A 81 0.35 -0.10 -18.17
CA ALA A 81 1.55 0.39 -18.87
C ALA A 81 1.29 1.71 -19.60
N ASP A 82 0.19 1.80 -20.36
CA ASP A 82 -0.14 2.98 -21.17
C ASP A 82 -0.41 4.22 -20.30
N HIS A 83 -1.13 4.05 -19.19
CA HIS A 83 -1.37 5.13 -18.23
C HIS A 83 -0.07 5.60 -17.57
N LEU A 84 0.78 4.65 -17.16
CA LEU A 84 2.03 4.93 -16.43
C LEU A 84 3.15 5.49 -17.30
N ALA A 85 3.09 5.30 -18.62
CA ALA A 85 4.06 5.86 -19.57
C ALA A 85 4.16 7.39 -19.46
N ASN A 86 3.05 8.06 -19.09
CA ASN A 86 3.01 9.51 -18.90
C ASN A 86 3.73 10.00 -17.64
N TYR A 87 4.01 9.10 -16.68
CA TYR A 87 4.56 9.46 -15.37
C TYR A 87 6.00 8.96 -15.16
N PHE A 88 6.38 7.85 -15.80
CA PHE A 88 7.65 7.17 -15.52
C PHE A 88 8.44 6.86 -16.79
N TRP A 89 9.65 7.43 -16.87
CA TRP A 89 10.67 7.04 -17.84
C TRP A 89 11.56 5.86 -17.37
N LYS A 90 11.49 5.51 -16.07
CA LYS A 90 12.28 4.46 -15.43
C LYS A 90 11.40 3.35 -14.84
N VAL A 91 12.00 2.17 -14.65
CA VAL A 91 11.30 0.95 -14.21
C VAL A 91 11.02 0.89 -12.68
N ARG A 92 10.78 2.04 -12.02
CA ARG A 92 10.50 2.08 -10.57
C ARG A 92 9.17 2.74 -10.26
N PHE A 93 8.26 1.99 -9.64
CA PHE A 93 6.94 2.46 -9.24
C PHE A 93 6.95 3.06 -7.83
N TRP A 94 7.42 2.29 -6.84
CA TRP A 94 7.51 2.74 -5.44
C TRP A 94 8.80 3.51 -5.14
N ASN A 95 8.73 4.39 -4.14
CA ASN A 95 9.91 4.92 -3.47
C ASN A 95 10.66 3.77 -2.76
N ASN A 96 11.97 3.91 -2.52
CA ASN A 96 12.75 2.90 -1.79
C ASN A 96 12.34 2.87 -0.31
N ALA A 97 12.15 4.04 0.29
CA ALA A 97 11.65 4.18 1.65
C ALA A 97 10.19 3.70 1.78
N TYR A 98 9.80 3.37 2.99
CA TYR A 98 8.43 3.06 3.40
C TYR A 98 8.25 3.44 4.88
N GLY A 99 7.04 3.79 5.27
CA GLY A 99 6.68 4.03 6.66
C GLY A 99 6.11 2.77 7.29
N VAL A 100 6.42 2.53 8.57
CA VAL A 100 5.76 1.51 9.40
C VAL A 100 5.48 2.10 10.77
N VAL A 101 4.23 1.97 11.22
CA VAL A 101 3.84 2.26 12.59
C VAL A 101 3.18 1.01 13.16
N THR A 102 3.64 0.58 14.34
CA THR A 102 2.96 -0.48 15.08
C THR A 102 1.71 0.10 15.72
N ALA A 103 0.55 -0.48 15.44
CA ALA A 103 -0.69 -0.16 16.13
C ALA A 103 -0.84 -1.12 17.33
N GLY A 104 -0.63 -0.60 18.54
CA GLY A 104 -0.80 -1.34 19.80
C GLY A 104 -2.13 -1.01 20.48
N GLY A 105 -3.06 -1.98 20.51
CA GLY A 105 -4.33 -1.91 21.26
C GLY A 105 -5.55 -1.41 20.46
N HIS A 106 -6.75 -1.82 20.88
CA HIS A 106 -8.04 -1.51 20.23
C HIS A 106 -8.27 -0.01 20.00
N ALA A 107 -7.85 0.84 20.95
CA ALA A 107 -7.95 2.30 20.83
C ALA A 107 -7.12 2.90 19.67
N SER A 108 -6.10 2.19 19.18
CA SER A 108 -5.29 2.63 18.04
C SER A 108 -5.92 2.25 16.70
N ILE A 109 -6.72 1.19 16.63
CA ILE A 109 -7.39 0.79 15.38
C ILE A 109 -8.55 1.74 15.10
N ASP A 110 -9.39 2.04 16.10
CA ASP A 110 -10.49 3.01 15.93
C ASP A 110 -9.96 4.42 15.64
N ALA A 111 -8.87 4.84 16.30
CA ALA A 111 -8.23 6.13 16.02
C ALA A 111 -7.58 6.19 14.63
N LEU A 112 -7.04 5.08 14.14
CA LEU A 112 -6.38 4.99 12.82
C LEU A 112 -7.41 4.82 11.70
N LEU A 113 -8.52 4.12 11.95
CA LEU A 113 -9.70 4.06 11.08
C LEU A 113 -10.35 5.44 10.97
N ALA A 114 -10.55 6.14 12.10
CA ALA A 114 -11.04 7.51 12.10
C ALA A 114 -10.09 8.44 11.35
N TYR A 115 -8.77 8.33 11.56
CA TYR A 115 -7.78 9.11 10.82
C TYR A 115 -7.80 8.84 9.30
N ILE A 116 -7.97 7.59 8.87
CA ILE A 116 -8.06 7.23 7.44
C ILE A 116 -9.39 7.70 6.83
N GLN A 117 -10.48 7.70 7.60
CA GLN A 117 -11.79 8.21 7.16
C GLN A 117 -11.82 9.74 7.07
N ASP A 118 -11.04 10.43 7.90
CA ASP A 118 -10.95 11.90 7.95
C ASP A 118 -9.95 12.47 6.94
N GLN A 119 -9.19 11.63 6.23
CA GLN A 119 -8.36 12.05 5.11
C GLN A 119 -9.24 12.31 3.87
N GLU A 120 -9.29 13.57 3.43
CA GLU A 120 -10.08 14.01 2.28
C GLU A 120 -9.74 13.20 1.02
N SER A 121 -10.77 12.56 0.46
CA SER A 121 -10.66 11.93 -0.86
C SER A 121 -10.54 13.03 -1.93
N PRO A 122 -9.69 12.86 -2.97
CA PRO A 122 -9.59 13.85 -4.03
C PRO A 122 -10.94 14.05 -4.73
N PRO A 123 -11.29 15.29 -5.12
CA PRO A 123 -12.59 15.59 -5.71
C PRO A 123 -12.81 14.86 -7.03
N THR A 124 -14.08 14.61 -7.31
CA THR A 124 -14.62 13.85 -8.46
C THR A 124 -14.26 14.48 -9.80
#